data_AF-A0A0F9H4N1-F1
#
_entry.id   AF-A0A0F9H4N1-F1
#
_cell.length_a   1.000
_cell.length_b   1.000
_cell.length_c   1.000
_cell.angle_alpha   90.00
_cell.angle_beta   90.00
_cell.angle_gamma   90.00
#
_symmetry.space_group_name_H-M   'P 1'
#
loop_
_entity.id
_entity.type
_entity.pdbx_description
1 polymer ?
#
loop_
_entity_poly.entity_id
_entity_poly.type
_entity_poly.pdbx_seq_one_letter_code
_entity_poly.pdbx_strand_id
1 'polypeptide(L)'
;MTIKFKSLKDNAAVDRYIVGTSLQGYIDISYAKLVDMLGEAAEHYDNYKSDAQWVVLFGSGQIATIYNYKDGRNYMGPDGKAKEDIRNWHIGGKTKDVLQKMSELFPKNIVS
;
A
#
# COMPACT_ATOMS: atom_id res chain seq x y z
N MET A 1 -20.33 3.81 -10.19
CA MET A 1 -19.08 4.50 -10.57
C MET A 1 -17.97 3.47 -10.56
N THR A 2 -17.41 3.11 -11.71
CA THR A 2 -16.34 2.10 -11.80
C THR A 2 -15.00 2.81 -11.57
N ILE A 3 -14.35 2.56 -10.43
CA ILE A 3 -13.01 3.07 -10.16
C ILE A 3 -12.04 2.34 -11.08
N LYS A 4 -11.45 3.06 -12.03
CA LYS A 4 -10.35 2.52 -12.85
C LYS A 4 -9.05 2.74 -12.09
N PHE A 5 -8.45 1.65 -11.62
CA PHE A 5 -7.11 1.65 -11.05
C PHE A 5 -6.24 0.61 -11.75
N LYS A 6 -4.93 0.82 -11.71
CA LYS A 6 -3.94 -0.17 -12.16
C LYS A 6 -2.98 -0.43 -11.01
N SER A 7 -2.84 -1.71 -10.65
CA SER A 7 -1.74 -2.17 -9.81
C SER A 7 -0.46 -2.16 -10.66
N LEU A 8 0.57 -1.48 -10.19
CA LEU A 8 1.87 -1.44 -10.85
C LEU A 8 2.80 -2.46 -10.18
N LYS A 9 3.12 -3.54 -10.90
CA LYS A 9 3.98 -4.63 -10.40
C LYS A 9 5.43 -4.49 -10.87
N ASP A 10 5.62 -4.16 -12.15
CA ASP A 10 6.95 -4.05 -12.77
C ASP A 10 7.11 -2.72 -13.50
N ASN A 11 7.98 -1.83 -12.99
CA ASN A 11 8.65 -0.82 -13.81
C ASN A 11 9.69 0.00 -13.03
N ALA A 12 10.82 0.35 -13.66
CA ALA A 12 11.65 1.49 -13.26
C ALA A 12 10.85 2.82 -13.20
N ALA A 13 9.71 2.88 -13.89
CA ALA A 13 8.75 3.96 -13.78
C ALA A 13 7.97 4.01 -12.45
N VAL A 14 7.94 2.97 -11.61
CA VAL A 14 7.20 3.00 -10.33
C VAL A 14 7.91 3.90 -9.32
N ASP A 15 9.25 3.85 -9.26
CA ASP A 15 10.07 4.64 -8.34
C ASP A 15 9.78 6.15 -8.44
N ARG A 16 9.71 6.70 -9.65
CA ARG A 16 9.36 8.12 -9.86
C ARG A 16 7.98 8.51 -9.31
N TYR A 17 7.06 7.56 -9.15
CA TYR A 17 5.73 7.83 -8.62
C TYR A 17 5.67 7.74 -7.10
N ILE A 18 6.44 6.83 -6.49
CA ILE A 18 6.46 6.60 -5.04
C ILE A 18 7.43 7.54 -4.30
N VAL A 19 8.45 8.07 -4.97
CA VAL A 19 9.35 9.07 -4.37
C VAL A 19 8.55 10.30 -3.90
N GLY A 20 8.80 10.69 -2.65
CA GLY A 20 8.11 11.80 -1.98
C GLY A 20 6.71 11.45 -1.46
N THR A 21 6.26 10.20 -1.57
CA THR A 21 5.09 9.76 -0.82
C THR A 21 5.44 9.66 0.67
N SER A 22 4.46 9.95 1.51
CA SER A 22 4.57 9.84 2.96
C SER A 22 3.24 9.34 3.53
N LEU A 23 3.28 8.90 4.79
CA LEU A 23 2.09 8.43 5.51
C LEU A 23 0.97 9.47 5.47
N GLN A 24 -0.18 9.07 4.94
CA GLN A 24 -1.41 9.87 4.96
C GLN A 24 -2.45 9.30 5.92
N GLY A 25 -2.50 7.97 6.11
CA GLY A 25 -3.43 7.31 7.03
C GLY A 25 -3.25 5.80 7.04
N TYR A 26 -4.26 5.06 7.52
CA TYR A 26 -4.16 3.63 7.76
C TYR A 26 -5.33 2.86 7.16
N ILE A 27 -5.11 1.58 6.87
CA ILE A 27 -6.12 0.62 6.46
C ILE A 27 -6.00 -0.67 7.27
N ASP A 28 -7.10 -1.11 7.90
CA ASP A 28 -7.21 -2.41 8.56
C ASP A 28 -7.77 -3.45 7.59
N ILE A 29 -6.87 -4.24 7.00
CA ILE A 29 -7.20 -5.28 6.03
C ILE A 29 -6.15 -6.40 6.06
N SER A 30 -6.57 -7.63 5.83
CA SER A 30 -5.64 -8.77 5.77
C SER A 30 -4.82 -8.76 4.48
N TYR A 31 -3.57 -9.22 4.54
CA TYR A 31 -2.70 -9.44 3.38
C TYR A 31 -3.42 -10.16 2.22
N ALA A 32 -4.09 -11.28 2.50
CA ALA A 32 -4.78 -12.07 1.48
C ALA A 32 -5.86 -11.27 0.72
N LYS A 33 -6.54 -10.32 1.39
CA LYS A 33 -7.54 -9.45 0.74
C LYS A 33 -6.88 -8.36 -0.10
N LEU A 34 -5.73 -7.83 0.32
CA LEU A 34 -4.94 -6.93 -0.52
C LEU A 34 -4.49 -7.65 -1.80
N VAL A 35 -4.04 -8.90 -1.68
CA VAL A 35 -3.67 -9.73 -2.84
C VAL A 35 -4.87 -10.01 -3.74
N ASP A 36 -6.03 -10.38 -3.18
CA ASP A 36 -7.26 -10.63 -3.94
C ASP A 36 -7.72 -9.38 -4.72
N MET A 37 -7.67 -8.20 -4.10
CA MET A 37 -8.17 -6.96 -4.68
C MET A 37 -7.17 -6.26 -5.61
N LEU A 38 -5.88 -6.29 -5.29
CA LEU A 38 -4.82 -5.52 -5.97
C LEU A 38 -3.81 -6.39 -6.72
N GLY A 39 -3.93 -7.71 -6.59
CA GLY A 39 -2.91 -8.67 -6.99
C GLY A 39 -1.72 -8.71 -6.01
N GLU A 40 -0.74 -9.55 -6.32
CA GLU A 40 0.53 -9.62 -5.59
C GLU A 40 1.18 -8.25 -5.32
N ALA A 41 1.87 -8.16 -4.19
CA ALA A 41 2.67 -6.99 -3.81
C ALA A 41 3.76 -6.71 -4.87
N ALA A 42 4.18 -5.45 -4.96
CA ALA A 42 5.24 -5.02 -5.86
C ALA A 42 6.57 -5.74 -5.54
N GLU A 43 7.37 -6.02 -6.55
CA GLU A 43 8.69 -6.65 -6.36
C GLU A 43 9.78 -5.63 -5.97
N HIS A 44 9.57 -4.36 -6.32
CA HIS A 44 10.50 -3.27 -6.07
C HIS A 44 9.93 -2.24 -5.09
N TYR A 45 10.51 -2.22 -3.88
CA TYR A 45 10.23 -1.27 -2.81
C TYR A 45 11.36 -1.32 -1.76
N ASP A 46 11.30 -0.49 -0.71
CA ASP A 46 12.22 -0.57 0.43
C ASP A 46 11.91 -1.83 1.26
N ASN A 47 12.45 -2.96 0.81
CA ASN A 47 12.29 -4.28 1.43
C ASN A 47 13.08 -4.44 2.73
N TYR A 48 13.82 -3.41 3.17
CA TYR A 48 14.43 -3.39 4.50
C TYR A 48 13.43 -2.91 5.56
N LYS A 49 12.56 -1.94 5.23
CA LYS A 49 11.59 -1.38 6.19
C LYS A 49 10.20 -2.00 6.11
N SER A 50 9.84 -2.55 4.95
CA SER A 50 8.53 -3.11 4.67
C SER A 50 8.68 -4.56 4.22
N ASP A 51 7.63 -5.34 4.44
CA ASP A 51 7.49 -6.75 4.06
C ASP A 51 6.62 -6.92 2.82
N ALA A 52 5.78 -5.93 2.53
CA ALA A 52 5.03 -5.82 1.29
C ALA A 52 4.66 -4.37 1.00
N GLN A 53 4.56 -4.04 -0.29
CA GLN A 53 4.06 -2.75 -0.76
C GLN A 53 3.19 -2.93 -2.00
N TRP A 54 2.10 -2.19 -2.09
CA TRP A 54 1.30 -2.03 -3.31
C TRP A 54 1.34 -0.57 -3.77
N VAL A 55 1.23 -0.37 -5.08
CA VAL A 55 1.11 0.96 -5.70
C VAL A 55 -0.19 1.00 -6.50
N VAL A 56 -1.07 1.92 -6.13
CA VAL A 56 -2.37 2.14 -6.77
C VAL A 56 -2.30 3.42 -7.58
N LEU A 57 -2.39 3.30 -8.92
CA LEU A 57 -2.54 4.43 -9.82
C LEU A 57 -4.02 4.65 -10.14
N PHE A 58 -4.58 5.78 -9.70
CA PHE A 58 -5.95 6.18 -10.02
C PHE A 58 -6.01 6.76 -11.44
N GLY A 59 -7.17 6.65 -12.10
CA GLY A 59 -7.39 7.19 -13.44
C GLY A 59 -7.12 8.70 -13.60
N SER A 60 -7.10 9.47 -12.50
CA SER A 60 -6.72 10.89 -12.50
C SER A 60 -5.21 11.14 -12.49
N GLY A 61 -4.37 10.09 -12.49
CA GLY A 61 -2.92 10.18 -12.38
C GLY A 61 -2.37 10.28 -10.96
N GLN A 62 -3.24 10.27 -9.95
CA GLN A 62 -2.83 10.28 -8.55
C GLN A 62 -2.37 8.88 -8.11
N ILE A 63 -1.43 8.81 -7.17
CA ILE A 63 -0.88 7.55 -6.66
C ILE A 63 -1.14 7.42 -5.16
N ALA A 64 -1.50 6.21 -4.73
CA ALA A 64 -1.39 5.75 -3.35
C ALA A 64 -0.39 4.60 -3.25
N THR A 65 0.23 4.45 -2.08
CA THR A 65 0.90 3.21 -1.70
C THR A 65 0.21 2.57 -0.50
N ILE A 66 0.26 1.25 -0.40
CA ILE A 66 -0.15 0.51 0.80
C ILE A 66 1.07 -0.30 1.23
N TYR A 67 1.51 -0.18 2.47
CA TYR A 67 2.72 -0.86 2.95
C TYR A 67 2.68 -1.03 4.46
N ASN A 68 3.41 -2.01 4.99
CA ASN A 68 3.69 -2.04 6.42
C ASN A 68 4.99 -1.28 6.72
N TYR A 69 5.17 -0.79 7.93
CA TYR A 69 6.35 0.00 8.27
C TYR A 69 6.95 -0.47 9.59
N LYS A 70 8.10 -1.15 9.47
CA LYS A 70 8.96 -1.53 10.60
C LYS A 70 8.32 -2.42 11.67
N ASP A 71 7.25 -3.12 11.34
CA ASP A 71 6.52 -4.01 12.25
C ASP A 71 6.51 -5.48 11.81
N GLY A 72 7.03 -5.77 10.62
CA GLY A 72 7.20 -7.13 10.10
C GLY A 72 8.64 -7.63 10.18
N ARG A 73 8.85 -8.84 9.68
CA ARG A 73 10.10 -9.60 9.81
C ARG A 73 11.27 -8.97 9.06
N ASN A 74 11.01 -8.23 7.98
CA ASN A 74 12.07 -7.56 7.23
C ASN A 74 12.84 -6.55 8.10
N TYR A 75 12.16 -5.84 9.00
CA TYR A 75 12.80 -4.87 9.89
C TYR A 75 13.12 -5.44 11.28
N MET A 76 12.19 -6.20 11.87
CA MET A 76 12.31 -6.68 13.25
C MET A 76 12.95 -8.08 13.37
N GLY A 77 13.29 -8.72 12.24
CA GLY A 77 13.81 -10.09 12.25
C GLY A 77 12.75 -11.10 12.74
N PRO A 78 13.14 -12.17 13.43
CA PRO A 78 12.22 -13.22 13.89
C PRO A 78 11.08 -12.73 14.79
N ASP A 79 11.27 -11.62 15.50
CA ASP A 79 10.27 -11.03 16.41
C ASP A 79 9.21 -10.20 15.67
N GLY A 80 9.41 -9.94 14.38
CA GLY A 80 8.46 -9.24 13.53
C GLY A 80 7.27 -10.11 13.12
N LYS A 81 6.16 -9.44 12.78
CA LYS A 81 4.98 -10.12 12.24
C LYS A 81 5.28 -10.75 10.88
N ALA A 82 4.77 -11.96 10.64
CA ALA A 82 4.70 -12.46 9.28
C ALA A 82 3.82 -11.52 8.45
N LYS A 83 4.14 -11.29 7.18
CA LYS A 83 3.35 -10.39 6.31
C LYS A 83 1.88 -10.80 6.24
N GLU A 84 1.61 -12.10 6.34
CA GLU A 84 0.27 -12.70 6.36
C GLU A 84 -0.54 -12.31 7.60
N ASP A 85 0.13 -12.02 8.72
CA ASP A 85 -0.48 -11.63 10.00
C ASP A 85 -0.65 -10.10 10.14
N ILE A 86 -0.10 -9.32 9.21
CA ILE A 86 -0.21 -7.86 9.23
C ILE A 86 -1.62 -7.45 8.82
N ARG A 87 -2.22 -6.61 9.68
CA ARG A 87 -3.57 -6.06 9.49
C ARG A 87 -3.60 -4.55 9.33
N ASN A 88 -2.78 -3.84 10.10
CA ASN A 88 -2.72 -2.39 10.04
C ASN A 88 -1.63 -1.97 9.05
N TRP A 89 -2.07 -1.51 7.88
CA TRP A 89 -1.17 -1.06 6.82
C TRP A 89 -1.20 0.46 6.72
N HIS A 90 -0.06 1.04 6.39
CA HIS A 90 0.08 2.45 6.07
C HIS A 90 -0.46 2.71 4.67
N ILE A 91 -1.18 3.82 4.52
CA ILE A 91 -1.51 4.42 3.24
C ILE A 91 -0.55 5.58 3.01
N GLY A 92 0.29 5.46 1.98
CA GLY A 92 1.16 6.52 1.52
C GLY A 92 0.55 7.30 0.36
N GLY A 93 0.94 8.57 0.26
CA GLY A 93 0.54 9.45 -0.84
C GLY A 93 1.29 10.77 -0.79
N LYS A 94 1.12 11.59 -1.82
CA LYS A 94 1.71 12.94 -1.89
C LYS A 94 0.85 14.00 -1.21
N THR A 95 -0.44 13.70 -1.03
CA THR A 95 -1.47 14.62 -0.57
C THR A 95 -2.56 13.85 0.17
N LYS A 96 -3.26 14.51 1.11
CA LYS A 96 -4.27 13.87 1.99
C LYS A 96 -5.52 13.36 1.27
N ASP A 97 -5.86 13.93 0.13
CA ASP A 97 -7.00 13.52 -0.71
C ASP A 97 -6.86 12.07 -1.23
N VAL A 98 -5.66 11.48 -1.15
CA VAL A 98 -5.47 10.05 -1.42
C VAL A 98 -6.35 9.18 -0.52
N LEU A 99 -6.59 9.58 0.73
CA LEU A 99 -7.43 8.83 1.67
C LEU A 99 -8.88 8.76 1.21
N GLN A 100 -9.39 9.82 0.60
CA GLN A 100 -10.75 9.84 0.06
C GLN A 100 -10.88 8.83 -1.09
N LYS A 101 -9.89 8.76 -1.98
CA LYS A 101 -9.91 7.77 -3.07
C LYS A 101 -9.75 6.34 -2.56
N MET A 102 -8.93 6.17 -1.52
CA MET A 102 -8.76 4.88 -0.87
C MET A 102 -10.02 4.42 -0.14
N SER A 103 -10.82 5.34 0.43
CA SER A 103 -12.12 4.99 1.03
C SER A 103 -13.16 4.59 -0.01
N GLU A 104 -13.08 5.08 -1.25
CA GLU A 104 -13.94 4.57 -2.32
C GLU A 104 -13.57 3.12 -2.71
N LEU A 105 -12.28 2.76 -2.66
CA LEU A 105 -11.81 1.41 -2.97
C LEU A 105 -11.97 0.43 -1.80
N PHE A 106 -11.85 0.94 -0.57
CA PHE A 106 -11.89 0.16 0.69
C PHE A 106 -12.83 0.80 1.71
N PRO A 107 -14.14 0.89 1.44
CA PRO A 107 -15.08 1.72 2.19
C PRO A 107 -15.29 1.35 3.66
N LYS A 108 -14.87 0.15 4.07
CA LYS A 108 -15.06 -0.37 5.44
C LYS A 108 -13.74 -0.57 6.19
N ASN A 109 -12.62 -0.21 5.60
CA ASN A 109 -11.30 -0.60 6.12
C ASN A 109 -10.39 0.59 6.43
N ILE A 110 -10.72 1.79 5.97
CA ILE A 110 -9.94 3.00 6.31
C ILE A 110 -10.14 3.32 7.79
N VAL A 111 -9.03 3.49 8.50
CA VAL A 111 -9.01 3.87 9.92
C VAL A 111 -8.66 5.36 10.00
N SER A 112 -9.57 6.14 10.60
CA SER A 112 -9.43 7.58 10.85
C SER A 112 -8.65 7.88 12.11
#